data_AF-A0A0A0LYI0-F1
#
_entry.id   AF-A0A0A0LYI0-F1
#
_cell.length_a   1.000
_cell.length_b   1.000
_cell.length_c   1.000
_cell.angle_alpha   90.00
_cell.angle_beta   90.00
_cell.angle_gamma   90.00
#
_symmetry.space_group_name_H-M   'P 1'
#
loop_
_entity.id
_entity.type
_entity.pdbx_description
1 polymer ?
#
loop_
_entity_poly.entity_id
_entity_poly.type
_entity_poly.pdbx_seq_one_letter_code
_entity_poly.pdbx_strand_id
1 'polypeptide(L)'
;MDEIKRGMFHATGKCYRAVIKKEWKKVEEEFTKKNNPAAIKFPVTSSNDLALHLAVYSGKEEPTRELLSLLVRNLEKKEEDIEGDFWKNNEGNTPLHEARLRQ
;
A
#
# COMPACT_ATOMS: atom_id res chain seq x y z
N MET A 1 2.32 0.59 -22.62
CA MET A 1 2.16 0.09 -21.24
C MET A 1 1.57 -1.31 -21.29
N ASP A 2 2.29 -2.30 -20.74
CA ASP A 2 1.83 -3.70 -20.70
C ASP A 2 0.61 -3.87 -19.76
N GLU A 3 -0.10 -5.00 -19.91
CA GLU A 3 -1.35 -5.26 -19.20
C GLU A 3 -1.17 -5.38 -17.68
N ILE A 4 0.00 -5.85 -17.24
CA ILE A 4 0.34 -5.96 -15.81
C ILE A 4 0.45 -4.56 -15.22
N LYS A 5 1.21 -3.66 -15.85
CA LYS A 5 1.30 -2.24 -15.44
C LYS A 5 -0.05 -1.53 -15.46
N ARG A 6 -0.91 -1.83 -16.43
CA ARG A 6 -2.28 -1.29 -16.51
C ARG A 6 -3.15 -1.76 -15.34
N GLY A 7 -3.10 -3.04 -15.00
CA GLY A 7 -3.82 -3.60 -13.85
C GLY A 7 -3.38 -2.98 -12.52
N MET A 8 -2.06 -2.78 -12.34
CA MET A 8 -1.50 -2.16 -11.14
C MET A 8 -1.91 -0.69 -11.00
N PHE A 9 -1.94 0.06 -12.10
CA PHE A 9 -2.42 1.45 -12.11
C PHE A 9 -3.91 1.57 -11.74
N HIS A 10 -4.74 0.61 -12.17
CA HIS A 10 -6.16 0.61 -11.82
C HIS A 10 -6.41 0.32 -10.33
N ALA A 11 -5.70 -0.66 -9.77
CA ALA A 11 -5.79 -1.02 -8.35
C ALA A 11 -5.34 0.14 -7.45
N THR A 12 -4.18 0.73 -7.72
CA THR A 12 -3.63 1.88 -6.96
C THR A 12 -4.53 3.12 -7.07
N GLY A 13 -5.09 3.42 -8.24
CA GLY A 13 -6.05 4.51 -8.40
C GLY A 13 -7.36 4.31 -7.64
N LYS A 14 -7.87 3.06 -7.53
CA LYS A 14 -9.03 2.75 -6.69
C LYS A 14 -8.69 2.83 -5.20
N CYS A 15 -7.52 2.33 -4.80
CA CYS A 15 -7.00 2.45 -3.44
C CYS A 15 -6.97 3.92 -3.01
N TYR A 16 -6.37 4.81 -3.80
CA TYR A 16 -6.32 6.24 -3.50
C TYR A 16 -7.72 6.83 -3.26
N ARG A 17 -8.67 6.56 -4.15
CA ARG A 17 -10.06 7.04 -3.99
C ARG A 17 -10.72 6.51 -2.72
N ALA A 18 -10.49 5.24 -2.36
CA ALA A 18 -11.03 4.65 -1.14
C ALA A 18 -10.40 5.25 0.12
N VAL A 19 -9.09 5.52 0.12
CA VAL A 19 -8.38 6.19 1.22
C VAL A 19 -8.97 7.59 1.47
N ILE A 20 -9.14 8.40 0.41
CA ILE A 20 -9.73 9.76 0.53
C ILE A 20 -11.14 9.71 1.14
N LYS A 21 -11.92 8.67 0.80
CA LYS A 21 -13.27 8.44 1.36
C LYS A 21 -13.27 7.73 2.72
N LYS A 22 -12.10 7.39 3.27
CA LYS A 22 -11.93 6.59 4.51
C LYS A 22 -12.57 5.20 4.45
N GLU A 23 -12.72 4.64 3.25
CA GLU A 23 -13.33 3.34 2.98
C GLU A 23 -12.27 2.22 3.07
N TRP A 24 -11.67 2.02 4.24
CA TRP A 24 -10.52 1.12 4.44
C TRP A 24 -10.78 -0.33 4.05
N LYS A 25 -11.99 -0.84 4.27
CA LYS A 25 -12.39 -2.17 3.80
C LYS A 25 -12.26 -2.33 2.28
N LYS A 26 -12.56 -1.28 1.50
CA LYS A 26 -12.36 -1.31 0.05
C LYS A 26 -10.88 -1.25 -0.32
N VAL A 27 -10.07 -0.55 0.46
CA VAL A 27 -8.60 -0.53 0.26
C VAL A 27 -8.03 -1.94 0.38
N GLU A 28 -8.44 -2.70 1.40
CA GLU A 28 -8.06 -4.10 1.57
C GLU A 28 -8.51 -4.97 0.38
N GLU A 29 -9.75 -4.81 -0.08
CA GLU A 29 -10.32 -5.58 -1.19
C GLU A 29 -9.50 -5.45 -2.48
N GLU A 30 -8.93 -4.27 -2.78
CA GLU A 30 -8.08 -4.04 -3.96
C GLU A 30 -6.78 -4.86 -3.94
N PHE A 31 -6.32 -5.31 -2.77
CA PHE A 31 -5.07 -6.08 -2.63
C PHE A 31 -5.29 -7.56 -2.28
N THR A 32 -6.51 -8.05 -2.45
CA THR A 32 -6.82 -9.47 -2.29
C THR A 32 -6.37 -10.29 -3.50
N LYS A 33 -6.33 -11.63 -3.35
CA LYS A 33 -6.05 -12.57 -4.44
C LYS A 33 -6.91 -12.32 -5.70
N LYS A 34 -8.14 -11.84 -5.51
CA LYS A 34 -9.08 -11.53 -6.60
C LYS A 34 -8.66 -10.31 -7.43
N ASN A 35 -7.97 -9.35 -6.81
CA ASN A 35 -7.73 -8.01 -7.38
C ASN A 35 -6.23 -7.68 -7.59
N ASN A 36 -5.36 -8.70 -7.53
CA ASN A 36 -3.90 -8.63 -7.66
C ASN A 36 -3.16 -8.20 -6.37
N PRO A 37 -2.76 -9.17 -5.52
CA PRO A 37 -2.10 -8.89 -4.25
C PRO A 37 -0.73 -8.22 -4.38
N ALA A 38 -0.07 -8.34 -5.53
CA ALA A 38 1.23 -7.68 -5.75
C ALA A 38 1.10 -6.15 -5.83
N ALA A 39 -0.09 -5.62 -6.13
CA ALA A 39 -0.32 -4.18 -6.24
C ALA A 39 -0.14 -3.43 -4.91
N ILE A 40 -0.17 -4.12 -3.74
CA ILE A 40 0.04 -3.49 -2.42
C ILE A 40 1.44 -2.86 -2.28
N LYS A 41 2.38 -3.36 -3.07
CA LYS A 41 3.76 -2.87 -3.17
C LYS A 41 3.85 -1.62 -4.05
N PHE A 42 2.85 -1.29 -4.87
CA PHE A 42 2.98 -0.20 -5.84
C PHE A 42 2.60 1.17 -5.26
N PRO A 43 3.25 2.25 -5.76
CA PRO A 43 2.85 3.63 -5.46
C PRO A 43 1.35 3.89 -5.67
N VAL A 44 0.73 4.49 -4.66
CA VAL A 44 -0.67 4.93 -4.67
C VAL A 44 -0.78 6.43 -4.96
N THR A 45 0.26 7.20 -4.66
CA THR A 45 0.33 8.64 -4.91
C THR A 45 1.47 8.99 -5.87
N SER A 46 1.44 10.21 -6.42
CA SER A 46 2.57 10.77 -7.19
C SER A 46 3.82 11.01 -6.34
N SER A 47 3.69 11.03 -5.01
CA SER A 47 4.80 11.14 -4.07
C SER A 47 5.45 9.78 -3.77
N ASN A 48 5.06 8.71 -4.49
CA ASN A 48 5.46 7.34 -4.23
C ASN A 48 5.02 6.77 -2.87
N ASP A 49 3.96 7.32 -2.27
CA ASP A 49 3.38 6.72 -1.07
C ASP A 49 2.69 5.39 -1.42
N LEU A 50 3.09 4.34 -0.73
CA LEU A 50 2.37 3.08 -0.69
C LEU A 50 1.08 3.18 0.13
N ALA A 51 0.16 2.22 -0.04
CA ALA A 51 -1.04 2.12 0.78
C ALA A 51 -0.73 2.10 2.29
N LEU A 52 0.40 1.50 2.69
CA LEU A 52 0.83 1.44 4.09
C LEU A 52 1.27 2.80 4.65
N HIS A 53 1.90 3.67 3.84
CA HIS A 53 2.19 5.06 4.25
C HIS A 53 0.88 5.80 4.58
N LEU A 54 -0.11 5.67 3.69
CA LEU A 54 -1.42 6.33 3.86
C LEU A 54 -2.19 5.78 5.07
N ALA A 55 -2.09 4.48 5.34
CA ALA A 55 -2.71 3.84 6.50
C ALA A 55 -2.09 4.33 7.82
N VAL A 56 -0.76 4.40 7.89
CA VAL A 56 -0.05 4.96 9.05
C VAL A 56 -0.38 6.44 9.23
N TYR A 57 -0.32 7.20 8.13
CA TYR A 57 -0.76 8.59 8.07
C TYR A 57 -2.27 8.75 8.30
N SER A 58 -3.07 7.70 8.49
CA SER A 58 -4.45 7.88 8.94
C SER A 58 -4.54 8.07 10.46
N GLY A 59 -3.50 7.68 11.21
CA GLY A 59 -3.50 7.64 12.67
C GLY A 59 -4.39 6.54 13.26
N LYS A 60 -4.97 5.67 12.43
CA LYS A 60 -5.83 4.56 12.87
C LYS A 60 -5.03 3.26 12.88
N GLU A 61 -5.17 2.51 13.97
CA GLU A 61 -4.50 1.23 14.14
C GLU A 61 -5.05 0.16 13.19
N GLU A 62 -6.38 0.04 13.10
CA GLU A 62 -7.06 -1.02 12.33
C GLU A 62 -6.61 -1.07 10.85
N PRO A 63 -6.66 0.02 10.05
CA PRO A 63 -6.22 -0.03 8.65
C PRO A 63 -4.74 -0.41 8.49
N THR A 64 -3.90 0.05 9.42
CA THR A 64 -2.47 -0.26 9.43
C THR A 64 -2.26 -1.75 9.68
N ARG A 65 -2.95 -2.30 10.67
CA ARG A 65 -2.88 -3.72 11.03
C ARG A 65 -3.36 -4.63 9.91
N GLU A 66 -4.48 -4.30 9.27
CA GLU A 66 -5.04 -5.13 8.20
C GLU A 66 -4.17 -5.11 6.94
N LEU A 67 -3.66 -3.94 6.54
CA LEU A 67 -2.77 -3.84 5.38
C LEU A 67 -1.41 -4.50 5.63
N LEU A 68 -0.86 -4.40 6.84
CA LEU A 68 0.35 -5.13 7.22
C LEU A 68 0.12 -6.64 7.18
N SER A 69 -1.02 -7.11 7.68
CA SER A 69 -1.39 -8.53 7.64
C SER A 69 -1.53 -9.05 6.21
N LEU A 70 -2.14 -8.27 5.31
CA LEU A 70 -2.23 -8.61 3.89
C LEU A 70 -0.85 -8.67 3.24
N LEU A 71 0.01 -7.69 3.52
CA LEU A 71 1.37 -7.66 3.01
C LEU A 71 2.13 -8.91 3.44
N VAL A 72 2.23 -9.20 4.74
CA VAL A 72 2.96 -10.37 5.27
C VAL A 72 2.47 -11.67 4.63
N ARG A 73 1.14 -11.88 4.58
CA ARG A 73 0.52 -13.06 3.93
C ARG A 73 0.88 -13.19 2.44
N ASN A 74 1.14 -12.08 1.77
CA ASN A 74 1.53 -12.04 0.37
C ASN A 74 3.04 -12.26 0.18
N LEU A 75 3.87 -11.84 1.13
CA LEU A 75 5.33 -12.06 1.12
C LEU A 75 5.72 -13.51 1.41
N GLU A 76 5.02 -14.17 2.35
CA GLU A 76 5.23 -15.59 2.66
C GLU A 76 5.04 -16.52 1.44
N LYS A 77 4.43 -16.03 0.36
CA LYS A 77 4.15 -16.81 -0.85
C LYS A 77 5.20 -16.66 -1.96
N LYS A 78 6.15 -15.74 -1.84
CA LYS A 78 7.18 -15.46 -2.85
C LYS A 78 8.48 -15.01 -2.17
N GLU A 79 9.56 -15.76 -2.37
CA GLU A 79 10.94 -15.30 -2.15
C GLU A 79 11.26 -14.21 -3.20
N GLU A 80 10.69 -13.02 -3.03
CA GLU A 80 11.10 -11.82 -3.73
C GLU A 80 11.69 -10.88 -2.68
N ASP A 81 13.02 -10.71 -2.70
CA ASP A 81 13.70 -9.69 -1.91
C ASP A 81 13.07 -8.33 -2.23
N ILE A 82 12.45 -7.73 -1.22
CA ILE A 82 11.94 -6.37 -1.33
C ILE A 82 13.07 -5.47 -0.88
N GLU A 83 13.76 -4.86 -1.84
CA GLU A 83 14.83 -3.90 -1.55
C GLU A 83 14.32 -2.79 -0.62
N GLY A 84 15.13 -2.39 0.36
CA GLY A 84 14.74 -1.41 1.37
C GLY A 84 14.34 -0.05 0.82
N ASP A 85 14.89 0.35 -0.34
CA ASP A 85 14.56 1.60 -1.01
C ASP A 85 13.16 1.59 -1.65
N PHE A 86 12.61 0.42 -1.90
CA PHE A 86 11.25 0.25 -2.39
C PHE A 86 10.19 0.80 -1.42
N TRP A 87 10.52 0.83 -0.12
CA TRP A 87 9.63 1.28 0.94
C TRP A 87 9.66 2.78 1.17
N LYS A 88 10.52 3.53 0.47
CA LYS A 88 10.66 4.97 0.66
C LYS A 88 9.79 5.73 -0.33
N ASN A 89 9.05 6.71 0.16
CA ASN A 89 8.41 7.71 -0.70
C ASN A 89 9.45 8.74 -1.23
N ASN A 90 9.00 9.74 -1.99
CA ASN A 90 9.88 10.76 -2.56
C ASN A 90 10.63 11.60 -1.52
N GLU A 91 10.17 11.63 -0.26
CA GLU A 91 10.86 12.30 0.85
C GLU A 91 11.90 11.40 1.53
N GLY A 92 12.01 10.13 1.12
CA GLY A 92 12.83 9.13 1.81
C GLY A 92 12.14 8.53 3.03
N ASN A 93 10.86 8.82 3.26
CA ASN A 93 10.11 8.30 4.40
C ASN A 93 9.66 6.87 4.12
N THR A 94 9.84 5.99 5.10
CA THR A 94 9.17 4.69 5.14
C THR A 94 7.84 4.85 5.88
N PRO A 95 6.93 3.85 5.85
CA PRO A 95 5.72 3.91 6.68
C PRO A 95 6.05 4.09 8.17
N LEU A 96 7.19 3.58 8.64
CA LEU A 96 7.63 3.78 10.03
C LEU A 96 8.06 5.23 10.31
N HIS A 97 8.67 5.92 9.34
CA HIS A 97 9.00 7.36 9.48
C HIS A 97 7.71 8.20 9.60
N GLU A 98 6.70 7.91 8.78
CA GLU A 98 5.39 8.60 8.83
C GLU A 98 4.68 8.44 10.18
N ALA A 99 4.83 7.29 10.86
CA ALA A 99 4.22 7.04 12.17
C ALA A 99 4.71 8.03 13.24
N ARG A 100 5.96 8.47 13.14
CA ARG A 100 6.58 9.39 14.12
C ARG A 100 6.02 10.81 14.01
N LEU A 101 5.55 11.22 12.83
CA LEU A 101 5.04 12.57 12.56
C LEU A 101 3.63 12.82 13.14
N ARG A 102 3.06 11.82 13.83
CA ARG A 102 1.66 11.80 14.30
C ARG A 102 1.51 11.77 15.84
N GLN A 103 2.61 11.90 16.58
CA GLN A 103 2.61 11.96 18.05
C GLN A 103 2.26 13.34 18.58
#